data_AF-A0A0P7MG10-F1
#
_entry.id   AF-A0A0P7MG10-F1
#
_cell.length_a   1.000
_cell.length_b   1.000
_cell.length_c   1.000
_cell.angle_alpha   90.00
_cell.angle_beta   90.00
_cell.angle_gamma   90.00
#
_symmetry.space_group_name_H-M   'P 1'
#
loop_
_entity.id
_entity.type
_entity.pdbx_description
1 polymer ?
#
loop_
_entity_poly.entity_id
_entity_poly.type
_entity_poly.pdbx_seq_one_letter_code
_entity_poly.pdbx_strand_id
1 'polypeptide(L)'
;MNFNSRLESRYSYELMKKASEYSELYGDNLIQLGLEDGIYFYKGMAIGDVFGLARYSDWTICNPECEVIPQDDLIEKMKSFNSSFIVISKRSYANFNPEKYPKFKVLMDTPNGILIAIK
;
A
#
# COMPACT_ATOMS: atom_id res chain seq x y z
N MET A 1 12.08 15.51 21.59
CA MET A 1 11.00 15.12 20.65
C MET A 1 9.67 15.29 21.35
N ASN A 2 8.75 16.04 20.74
CA ASN A 2 7.35 16.11 21.17
C ASN A 2 6.54 14.96 20.54
N PHE A 3 5.29 14.75 20.97
CA PHE A 3 4.44 13.66 20.46
C PHE A 3 4.30 13.69 18.93
N ASN A 4 4.04 14.87 18.35
CA ASN A 4 3.87 15.02 16.90
C ASN A 4 5.13 14.61 16.13
N SER A 5 6.31 15.01 16.58
CA SER A 5 7.58 14.62 15.96
C SER A 5 7.86 13.11 16.00
N ARG A 6 7.34 12.40 17.02
CA ARG A 6 7.42 10.93 17.08
C ARG A 6 6.43 10.27 16.13
N LEU A 7 5.26 10.85 15.96
CA LEU A 7 4.23 10.36 15.05
C LEU A 7 4.68 10.51 13.59
N GLU A 8 5.18 11.69 13.24
CA GLU A 8 5.72 12.01 11.91
C GLU A 8 6.96 11.17 11.55
N SER A 9 7.73 10.72 12.54
CA SER A 9 8.85 9.79 12.31
C SER A 9 8.43 8.36 11.98
N ARG A 10 7.13 8.01 12.09
CA ARG A 10 6.65 6.67 11.74
C ARG A 10 6.58 6.54 10.22
N TYR A 11 7.30 5.56 9.70
CA TYR A 11 7.44 5.30 8.27
C TYR A 11 6.12 5.21 7.50
N SER A 12 5.08 4.66 8.14
CA SER A 12 3.75 4.47 7.57
C SER A 12 2.78 5.63 7.78
N TYR A 13 3.07 6.58 8.69
CA TYR A 13 2.11 7.60 9.12
C TYR A 13 1.65 8.51 7.98
N GLU A 14 2.59 9.13 7.25
CA GLU A 14 2.22 10.06 6.17
C GLU A 14 1.46 9.38 5.04
N LEU A 15 1.88 8.17 4.64
CA LEU A 15 1.23 7.38 3.59
C LEU A 15 -0.19 6.98 3.99
N MET A 16 -0.40 6.48 5.21
CA MET A 16 -1.71 6.03 5.69
C MET A 16 -2.65 7.20 5.99
N LYS A 17 -2.12 8.32 6.49
CA LYS A 17 -2.87 9.57 6.60
C LYS A 17 -3.31 10.05 5.23
N LYS A 18 -2.42 10.03 4.24
CA LYS A 18 -2.75 10.43 2.87
C LYS A 18 -3.77 9.48 2.23
N ALA A 19 -3.64 8.18 2.45
CA ALA A 19 -4.61 7.19 2.01
C ALA A 19 -6.00 7.47 2.61
N SER A 20 -6.08 7.89 3.88
CA SER A 20 -7.34 8.29 4.51
C SER A 20 -8.01 9.47 3.83
N GLU A 21 -7.25 10.47 3.38
CA GLU A 21 -7.78 11.61 2.61
C GLU A 21 -8.39 11.16 1.26
N TYR A 22 -7.91 10.05 0.71
CA TYR A 22 -8.36 9.49 -0.57
C TYR A 22 -9.50 8.47 -0.46
N SER A 23 -9.87 8.07 0.77
CA SER A 23 -10.95 7.09 0.99
C SER A 23 -12.28 7.52 0.36
N GLU A 24 -12.61 8.81 0.41
CA GLU A 24 -13.84 9.37 -0.19
C GLU A 24 -13.89 9.22 -1.72
N LEU A 25 -12.74 9.12 -2.38
CA LEU A 25 -12.63 9.00 -3.84
C LEU A 25 -12.44 7.56 -4.31
N TYR A 26 -11.72 6.73 -3.56
CA TYR A 26 -11.31 5.38 -3.98
C TYR A 26 -11.93 4.25 -3.15
N GLY A 27 -12.81 4.59 -2.20
CA GLY A 27 -13.47 3.67 -1.28
C GLY A 27 -12.71 3.50 0.05
N ASP A 28 -13.34 2.82 1.00
CA ASP A 28 -12.78 2.67 2.36
C ASP A 28 -11.77 1.53 2.49
N ASN A 29 -11.65 0.65 1.49
CA ASN A 29 -10.75 -0.50 1.54
C ASN A 29 -9.40 -0.17 0.91
N LEU A 30 -8.34 -0.26 1.71
CA LEU A 30 -6.94 -0.04 1.30
C LEU A 30 -6.19 -1.37 1.35
N ILE A 31 -5.52 -1.75 0.26
CA ILE A 31 -4.50 -2.82 0.34
C ILE A 31 -3.21 -2.23 0.91
N GLN A 32 -2.60 -2.92 1.88
CA GLN A 32 -1.28 -2.59 2.41
C GLN A 32 -0.28 -3.72 2.19
N LEU A 33 0.95 -3.38 1.77
CA LEU A 33 2.04 -4.33 1.62
C LEU A 33 3.28 -3.86 2.39
N GLY A 34 3.57 -4.50 3.52
CA GLY A 34 4.77 -4.26 4.34
C GLY A 34 4.71 -3.02 5.24
N LEU A 35 3.51 -2.62 5.67
CA LEU A 35 3.23 -1.43 6.49
C LEU A 35 2.22 -1.70 7.62
N GLU A 36 2.26 -2.88 8.24
CA GLU A 36 1.27 -3.34 9.23
C GLU A 36 1.15 -2.42 10.44
N ASP A 37 2.22 -1.73 10.82
CA ASP A 37 2.22 -0.75 11.90
C ASP A 37 1.42 0.52 11.54
N GLY A 38 1.13 0.72 10.25
CA GLY A 38 0.42 1.86 9.71
C GLY A 38 -1.09 1.80 9.81
N ILE A 39 -1.67 0.63 10.10
CA ILE A 39 -3.13 0.43 10.12
C ILE A 39 -3.84 1.39 11.07
N TYR A 40 -3.17 1.79 12.17
CA TYR A 40 -3.73 2.72 13.17
C TYR A 40 -3.96 4.14 12.66
N PHE A 41 -3.36 4.49 11.51
CA PHE A 41 -3.43 5.83 10.93
C PHE A 41 -4.38 5.89 9.72
N TYR A 42 -4.99 4.76 9.35
CA TYR A 42 -5.93 4.69 8.25
C TYR A 42 -7.39 4.75 8.74
N LYS A 43 -8.22 5.58 8.10
CA LYS A 43 -9.63 5.82 8.50
C LYS A 43 -10.59 4.68 8.10
N GLY A 44 -10.20 3.80 7.18
CA GLY A 44 -11.02 2.71 6.67
C GLY A 44 -10.53 1.32 7.05
N MET A 45 -10.82 0.32 6.20
CA MET A 45 -10.32 -1.04 6.37
C MET A 45 -9.00 -1.22 5.63
N ALA A 46 -7.90 -1.37 6.37
CA ALA A 46 -6.61 -1.80 5.81
C ALA A 46 -6.59 -3.33 5.68
N ILE A 47 -6.25 -3.82 4.50
CA ILE A 47 -6.27 -5.24 4.12
C ILE A 47 -4.85 -5.65 3.71
N GLY A 48 -4.40 -6.79 4.20
CA GLY A 48 -3.05 -7.28 3.97
C GLY A 48 -2.35 -7.53 5.29
N ASP A 49 -1.79 -8.72 5.42
CA ASP A 49 -1.13 -9.21 6.64
C ASP A 49 -0.01 -10.19 6.23
N VAL A 50 0.91 -10.48 7.13
CA VAL A 50 1.90 -11.56 6.93
C VAL A 50 1.21 -12.92 6.95
N PHE A 51 0.23 -13.12 7.85
CA PHE A 51 -0.38 -14.44 8.11
C PHE A 51 -1.91 -14.49 7.97
N GLY A 52 -2.54 -13.38 7.58
CA GLY A 52 -4.00 -13.23 7.53
C GLY A 52 -4.61 -13.35 6.13
N LEU A 53 -5.83 -12.83 6.00
CA LEU A 53 -6.49 -12.67 4.71
C LEU A 53 -5.70 -11.70 3.84
N ALA A 54 -5.62 -11.99 2.54
CA ALA A 54 -4.81 -11.22 1.59
C ALA A 54 -3.33 -11.17 2.00
N ARG A 55 -2.77 -12.31 2.41
CA ARG A 55 -1.38 -12.39 2.90
C ARG A 55 -0.38 -11.96 1.85
N TYR A 56 0.79 -11.48 2.25
CA TYR A 56 1.79 -10.96 1.30
C TYR A 56 2.21 -11.91 0.19
N SER A 57 2.27 -13.22 0.46
CA SER A 57 2.55 -14.23 -0.57
C SER A 57 1.54 -14.22 -1.71
N ASP A 58 0.33 -13.73 -1.46
CA ASP A 58 -0.73 -13.66 -2.45
C ASP A 58 -0.53 -12.46 -3.41
N TRP A 59 0.26 -11.46 -3.00
CA TRP A 59 0.53 -10.22 -3.74
C TRP A 59 1.93 -10.15 -4.32
N THR A 60 2.73 -11.20 -4.14
CA THR A 60 4.17 -11.18 -4.37
C THR A 60 4.63 -12.38 -5.18
N ILE A 61 5.54 -12.15 -6.12
CA ILE A 61 6.30 -13.19 -6.81
C ILE A 61 7.75 -13.07 -6.33
N CYS A 62 8.29 -14.12 -5.70
CA CYS A 62 9.66 -14.14 -5.20
C CYS A 62 10.54 -15.08 -6.02
N ASN A 63 11.43 -14.53 -6.86
CA ASN A 63 12.47 -15.29 -7.56
C ASN A 63 13.51 -14.37 -8.26
N PRO A 64 14.77 -14.21 -7.78
CA PRO A 64 15.30 -14.46 -6.43
C PRO A 64 14.95 -13.34 -5.44
N GLU A 65 14.44 -12.20 -5.94
CA GLU A 65 13.92 -11.09 -5.16
C GLU A 65 12.38 -11.11 -5.19
N CYS A 66 11.76 -10.46 -4.21
CA CYS A 66 10.30 -10.36 -4.11
C CYS A 66 9.80 -9.08 -4.80
N GLU A 67 8.98 -9.25 -5.83
CA GLU A 67 8.28 -8.17 -6.53
C GLU A 67 6.77 -8.28 -6.33
N VAL A 68 6.07 -7.15 -6.40
CA VAL A 68 4.60 -7.13 -6.46
C VAL A 68 4.15 -7.84 -7.76
N ILE A 69 3.05 -8.58 -7.68
CA ILE A 69 2.46 -9.29 -8.83
C ILE A 69 2.18 -8.36 -10.03
N PRO A 70 2.14 -8.89 -11.27
CA PRO A 70 1.87 -8.11 -12.47
C PRO A 70 0.60 -7.26 -12.37
N GLN A 71 0.60 -6.12 -13.05
CA GLN A 71 -0.46 -5.10 -12.93
C GLN A 71 -1.88 -5.63 -13.07
N ASP A 72 -2.15 -6.49 -14.04
CA ASP A 72 -3.52 -6.93 -14.32
C ASP A 72 -4.01 -7.90 -13.23
N ASP A 73 -3.14 -8.79 -12.76
CA ASP A 73 -3.39 -9.66 -11.60
C ASP A 73 -3.57 -8.83 -10.32
N LEU A 74 -2.76 -7.77 -10.15
CA LEU A 74 -2.88 -6.84 -9.03
C LEU A 74 -4.26 -6.16 -9.01
N ILE A 75 -4.72 -5.66 -10.16
CA ILE A 75 -6.03 -5.02 -10.29
C ILE A 75 -7.16 -5.99 -9.99
N GLU A 76 -7.14 -7.19 -10.57
CA GLU A 76 -8.16 -8.21 -10.33
C GLU A 76 -8.25 -8.55 -8.84
N LYS A 77 -7.09 -8.74 -8.21
CA LYS A 77 -7.00 -9.05 -6.79
C LYS A 77 -7.49 -7.89 -5.92
N MET A 78 -7.08 -6.66 -6.19
CA MET A 78 -7.58 -5.47 -5.47
C MET A 78 -9.10 -5.36 -5.56
N LYS A 79 -9.69 -5.60 -6.74
CA LYS A 79 -11.14 -5.60 -6.95
C LYS A 79 -11.85 -6.69 -6.15
N SER A 80 -11.25 -7.88 -5.99
CA SER A 80 -11.82 -8.94 -5.14
C SER A 80 -11.97 -8.53 -3.66
N PHE A 81 -11.21 -7.53 -3.22
CA PHE A 81 -11.30 -6.92 -1.89
C PHE A 81 -12.05 -5.58 -1.87
N ASN A 82 -12.76 -5.23 -2.95
CA ASN A 82 -13.43 -3.94 -3.14
C ASN A 82 -12.48 -2.74 -2.90
N SER A 83 -11.20 -2.88 -3.24
CA SER A 83 -10.19 -1.83 -3.10
C SER A 83 -9.79 -1.27 -4.46
N SER A 84 -9.55 0.03 -4.52
CA SER A 84 -9.07 0.73 -5.72
C SER A 84 -7.68 1.34 -5.55
N PHE A 85 -7.05 1.16 -4.39
CA PHE A 85 -5.78 1.79 -4.07
C PHE A 85 -4.98 0.95 -3.08
N ILE A 86 -3.66 1.06 -3.20
CA ILE A 86 -2.70 0.22 -2.49
C ILE A 86 -1.52 1.06 -2.02
N VAL A 87 -1.08 0.78 -0.81
CA VAL A 87 0.16 1.33 -0.24
C VAL A 87 1.21 0.25 -0.14
N ILE A 88 2.41 0.54 -0.63
CA ILE A 88 3.50 -0.43 -0.78
C ILE A 88 4.75 0.10 -0.08
N SER A 89 5.28 -0.69 0.84
CA SER A 89 6.53 -0.41 1.54
C SER A 89 7.73 -0.52 0.61
N LYS A 90 8.52 0.55 0.48
CA LYS A 90 9.82 0.47 -0.22
C LYS A 90 10.89 -0.26 0.60
N ARG A 91 10.65 -0.50 1.90
CA ARG A 91 11.53 -1.35 2.71
C ARG A 91 11.39 -2.82 2.33
N SER A 92 10.16 -3.27 2.10
CA SER A 92 9.87 -4.67 1.72
C SER A 92 9.96 -4.90 0.21
N TYR A 93 9.68 -3.88 -0.59
CA TYR A 93 9.70 -3.91 -2.06
C TYR A 93 10.62 -2.82 -2.61
N ALA A 94 11.92 -2.92 -2.31
CA ALA A 94 12.92 -1.90 -2.66
C ALA A 94 13.00 -1.58 -4.16
N ASN A 95 12.69 -2.57 -5.01
CA ASN A 95 12.74 -2.45 -6.47
C ASN A 95 11.37 -2.15 -7.10
N PHE A 96 10.37 -1.75 -6.30
CA PHE A 96 9.07 -1.37 -6.84
C PHE A 96 9.20 -0.15 -7.76
N ASN A 97 8.85 -0.33 -9.04
CA ASN A 97 8.82 0.74 -10.03
C ASN A 97 7.36 0.99 -10.47
N PRO A 98 6.74 2.15 -10.14
CA PRO A 98 5.38 2.47 -10.56
C PRO A 98 5.19 2.54 -12.08
N GLU A 99 6.26 2.75 -12.86
CA GLU A 99 6.19 2.77 -14.33
C GLU A 99 5.83 1.40 -14.93
N LYS A 100 6.10 0.30 -14.20
CA LYS A 100 5.64 -1.06 -14.56
C LYS A 100 4.11 -1.20 -14.45
N TYR A 101 3.41 -0.22 -13.87
CA TYR A 101 1.98 -0.23 -13.56
C TYR A 101 1.24 0.95 -14.23
N PRO A 102 1.24 1.08 -15.57
CA PRO A 102 0.63 2.21 -16.29
C PRO A 102 -0.89 2.41 -16.08
N LYS A 103 -1.65 1.41 -15.63
CA LYS A 103 -3.07 1.53 -15.24
C LYS A 103 -3.26 2.11 -13.84
N PHE A 104 -2.17 2.39 -13.13
CA PHE A 104 -2.19 3.04 -11.83
C PHE A 104 -1.72 4.49 -11.93
N LYS A 105 -2.26 5.32 -11.05
CA LYS A 105 -1.82 6.69 -10.79
C LYS A 105 -1.09 6.72 -9.47
N VAL A 106 0.08 7.36 -9.44
CA VAL A 106 0.79 7.65 -8.18
C VAL A 106 0.07 8.79 -7.46
N LEU A 107 -0.34 8.55 -6.22
CA LEU A 107 -1.00 9.53 -5.36
C LEU A 107 -0.02 10.17 -4.37
N MET A 108 0.96 9.39 -3.91
CA MET A 108 2.04 9.86 -3.05
C MET A 108 3.25 8.95 -3.25
N ASP A 109 4.43 9.54 -3.35
CA ASP A 109 5.69 8.81 -3.39
C ASP A 109 6.66 9.39 -2.34
N THR A 110 7.15 8.53 -1.47
CA THR A 110 8.05 8.90 -0.36
C THR A 110 9.28 7.99 -0.37
N PRO A 111 10.32 8.30 0.43
CA PRO A 111 11.42 7.36 0.65
C PRO A 111 10.98 6.03 1.28
N ASN A 112 9.87 6.00 2.01
CA ASN A 112 9.46 4.85 2.82
C ASN A 112 8.45 3.92 2.12
N GLY A 113 7.75 4.45 1.13
CA GLY A 113 6.69 3.74 0.43
C GLY A 113 5.99 4.60 -0.60
N ILE A 114 5.09 3.96 -1.33
CA ILE A 114 4.34 4.58 -2.41
C ILE A 114 2.86 4.24 -2.27
N LEU A 115 2.01 5.22 -2.51
CA LEU A 115 0.56 5.10 -2.57
C LEU A 115 0.13 5.26 -4.01
N ILE A 116 -0.52 4.24 -4.57
CA ILE A 116 -1.03 4.24 -5.94
C ILE A 116 -2.51 3.85 -5.97
N ALA A 117 -3.22 4.32 -6.98
CA ALA A 117 -4.63 3.98 -7.21
C ALA A 117 -4.89 3.59 -8.66
N ILE A 118 -5.88 2.75 -8.89
CA ILE A 118 -6.34 2.38 -10.23
C ILE A 118 -6.89 3.65 -10.91
N LYS A 119 -6.52 3.85 -12.18
CA LYS A 119 -6.98 4.98 -13.01
C LYS A 119 -8.46 4.89 -13.38
#